data_AF-A0A0K2TTY0-F1
#
_entry.id   AF-A0A0K2TTY0-F1
#
_cell.length_a   1.000
_cell.length_b   1.000
_cell.length_c   1.000
_cell.angle_alpha   90.00
_cell.angle_beta   90.00
_cell.angle_gamma   90.00
#
_symmetry.space_group_name_H-M   'P 1'
#
loop_
_entity.id
_entity.type
_entity.pdbx_description
1 polymer ?
#
loop_
_entity_poly.entity_id
_entity_poly.type
_entity_poly.pdbx_seq_one_letter_code
_entity_poly.pdbx_strand_id
1 'polypeptide(L)' 'MDHRTSSSSLVGGDLGNSLWIRQEIQRFESVHPSIYAIYDLIELVPDPLLAQQIREHVVCIEG' A
#
# COMPACT_ATOMS: atom_id res chain seq x y z
N MET A 1 -15.31 49.90 18.54
CA MET A 1 -15.25 49.04 19.73
C MET A 1 -15.00 47.65 19.18
N ASP A 2 -13.72 47.36 19.03
CA ASP A 2 -13.17 46.37 18.12
C ASP A 2 -12.59 45.29 19.03
N HIS A 3 -13.19 44.09 19.02
CA HIS A 3 -12.58 42.94 19.65
C HIS A 3 -12.65 41.74 18.71
N ARG A 4 -11.50 41.51 18.06
CA ARG A 4 -11.05 40.18 17.63
C ARG A 4 -11.21 39.20 18.78
N THR A 5 -11.82 38.05 18.50
CA THR A 5 -11.41 36.78 19.10
C THR A 5 -11.37 35.74 18.00
N SER A 6 -10.16 35.48 17.52
CA SER A 6 -9.78 34.28 16.81
C SER A 6 -9.89 33.09 17.77
N SER A 7 -10.52 31.99 17.32
CA SER A 7 -10.22 30.65 17.81
C SER A 7 -10.26 29.71 16.62
N SER A 8 -9.06 29.49 16.07
CA SER A 8 -8.73 28.53 15.05
C SER A 8 -8.78 27.13 15.67
N SER A 9 -9.66 26.26 15.18
CA SER A 9 -9.72 24.85 15.59
C SER A 9 -10.06 23.95 14.41
N LEU A 10 -9.21 23.97 13.37
CA LEU A 10 -9.32 23.05 12.23
C LEU A 10 -8.07 22.20 11.96
N VAL A 11 -7.01 22.32 12.77
CA VAL A 11 -5.71 21.67 12.47
C VAL A 11 -5.57 20.21 12.95
N GLY A 12 -6.63 19.58 13.48
CA GLY A 12 -6.55 18.22 14.02
C GLY A 12 -6.94 17.08 13.05
N GLY A 13 -7.82 17.35 12.09
CA GLY A 13 -8.42 16.30 11.24
C GLY A 13 -7.53 15.84 10.07
N ASP A 14 -6.83 16.78 9.44
CA ASP A 14 -6.09 16.50 8.20
C ASP A 14 -4.73 15.82 8.43
N LEU A 15 -4.08 16.04 9.59
CA LEU A 15 -2.80 15.40 9.87
C LEU A 15 -2.95 13.88 10.06
N GLY A 16 -3.98 13.44 10.78
CA GLY A 16 -4.25 12.01 11.01
C GLY A 16 -4.58 11.28 9.71
N ASN A 17 -5.37 11.90 8.85
CA ASN A 17 -5.70 11.34 7.54
C ASN A 17 -4.48 11.28 6.62
N SER A 18 -3.64 12.33 6.61
CA SER A 18 -2.41 12.32 5.80
C SER A 18 -1.39 11.27 6.28
N LEU A 19 -1.31 11.03 7.59
CA LEU A 19 -0.43 10.02 8.18
C LEU A 19 -0.87 8.60 7.81
N TRP A 20 -2.17 8.34 7.90
CA TRP A 20 -2.73 7.03 7.55
C TRP A 20 -2.57 6.73 6.05
N ILE A 21 -2.82 7.72 5.18
CA ILE A 21 -2.57 7.60 3.74
C ILE A 21 -1.08 7.34 3.46
N ARG A 22 -0.17 8.06 4.11
CA ARG A 22 1.28 7.84 3.94
C ARG A 22 1.73 6.45 4.38
N GLN A 23 1.16 5.93 5.48
CA GLN A 23 1.45 4.57 5.94
C GLN A 23 0.93 3.53 4.96
N GLU A 24 -0.28 3.71 4.41
CA GLU A 24 -0.82 2.76 3.45
C GLU A 24 -0.02 2.79 2.13
N ILE A 25 0.41 3.97 1.67
CA ILE A 25 1.34 4.10 0.53
C ILE A 25 2.64 3.36 0.81
N GLN A 26 3.26 3.56 1.98
CA GLN A 26 4.50 2.88 2.34
C GLN A 26 4.31 1.35 2.43
N ARG A 27 3.14 0.88 2.90
CA ARG A 27 2.77 -0.53 2.92
C ARG A 27 2.74 -1.10 1.50
N PHE A 28 2.04 -0.42 0.57
CA PHE A 28 1.98 -0.79 -0.85
C PHE A 28 3.34 -0.76 -1.55
N GLU A 29 4.14 0.29 -1.33
CA GLU A 29 5.47 0.41 -1.92
C GLU A 29 6.44 -0.65 -1.37
N SER A 30 6.27 -1.10 -0.13
CA SER A 30 7.13 -2.12 0.48
C SER A 30 6.85 -3.54 -0.01
N VAL A 31 5.63 -3.84 -0.47
CA VAL A 31 5.27 -5.17 -1.00
C VAL A 31 5.63 -5.31 -2.49
N HIS A 32 5.69 -4.20 -3.23
CA HIS A 32 6.05 -4.19 -4.66
C HIS A 32 7.37 -4.93 -4.98
N PRO A 33 8.51 -4.69 -4.30
CA PRO A 33 9.76 -5.37 -4.60
C PRO A 33 9.68 -6.90 -4.48
N SER A 34 8.98 -7.39 -3.47
CA SER A 34 8.88 -8.83 -3.18
C SER A 34 7.87 -9.53 -4.08
N ILE A 35 6.72 -8.91 -4.37
CA ILE A 35 5.69 -9.47 -5.26
C ILE A 35 6.20 -9.54 -6.70
N TYR A 36 6.84 -8.48 -7.21
CA TYR A 36 7.42 -8.51 -8.55
C TYR A 36 8.57 -9.51 -8.66
N ALA A 37 9.45 -9.60 -7.65
CA ALA A 37 10.49 -10.61 -7.63
C ALA A 37 9.92 -12.05 -7.67
N ILE A 38 8.77 -12.30 -7.02
CA ILE A 38 8.11 -13.60 -7.11
C ILE A 38 7.58 -13.87 -8.53
N TYR A 39 7.01 -12.88 -9.22
CA TYR A 39 6.60 -13.05 -10.62
C TYR A 39 7.79 -13.35 -11.53
N ASP A 40 8.92 -12.67 -11.36
CA ASP A 40 10.16 -12.94 -12.10
C ASP A 40 10.65 -14.38 -11.85
N LEU A 41 10.56 -14.88 -10.61
CA LEU A 41 10.92 -16.26 -10.27
C LEU A 41 9.94 -17.28 -10.86
N ILE A 42 8.65 -16.97 -10.94
CA ILE A 42 7.64 -17.84 -11.57
C ILE A 42 7.91 -17.99 -13.07
N GLU A 43 8.42 -16.97 -13.75
CA GLU A 43 8.78 -17.04 -15.18
C GLU A 43 9.89 -18.07 -15.46
N LEU A 44 10.70 -18.41 -14.45
CA LEU A 44 11.75 -19.42 -14.56
C LEU A 44 11.22 -20.85 -14.37
N VAL A 45 9.95 -21.04 -14.01
CA VAL A 45 9.35 -22.36 -13.80
C VAL A 45 8.97 -22.98 -15.15
N PRO A 46 9.55 -24.13 -15.54
CA PRO A 46 9.33 -24.71 -16.86
C PRO A 46 7.95 -25.39 -17.02
N ASP A 47 7.34 -25.82 -15.92
CA ASP A 47 6.00 -26.40 -15.93
C ASP A 47 4.94 -25.27 -15.90
N PRO A 48 4.18 -25.07 -16.99
CA PRO A 48 3.22 -23.98 -17.08
C PRO A 48 2.02 -24.16 -16.12
N LEU A 49 1.66 -25.40 -15.78
CA LEU A 49 0.55 -25.67 -14.85
C LEU A 49 0.96 -25.30 -13.42
N LEU A 50 2.16 -25.72 -13.01
CA LEU A 50 2.72 -25.36 -11.71
C LEU A 50 2.93 -23.84 -11.59
N ALA A 51 3.49 -23.20 -12.62
CA ALA A 51 3.66 -21.74 -12.66
C ALA A 51 2.33 -21.00 -12.46
N GLN A 52 1.26 -21.51 -13.08
CA GLN A 52 -0.08 -20.95 -12.96
C GLN A 52 -0.66 -21.12 -11.54
N GLN A 53 -0.52 -22.31 -10.94
CA GLN A 53 -0.94 -22.54 -9.55
C GLN A 53 -0.21 -21.62 -8.57
N ILE A 54 1.09 -21.39 -8.76
CA ILE A 54 1.86 -20.48 -7.92
C ILE A 54 1.37 -19.04 -8.09
N ARG A 55 1.06 -18.57 -9.31
CA ARG A 55 0.44 -17.24 -9.50
C ARG A 55 -0.85 -17.08 -8.72
N GLU A 56 -1.74 -18.08 -8.78
CA GLU A 56 -3.02 -18.04 -8.06
C GLU A 56 -2.82 -17.92 -6.55
N HIS A 57 -1.82 -18.60 -6.00
CA HIS A 57 -1.46 -18.45 -4.58
C HIS A 57 -0.90 -17.07 -4.24
N VAL A 58 -0.11 -16.45 -5.12
CA VAL A 58 0.46 -15.11 -4.91
C VAL A 58 -0.64 -14.05 -4.91
N VAL A 59 -1.64 -14.16 -5.80
CA VAL A 59 -2.79 -13.24 -5.84
C VAL A 59 -3.56 -13.24 -4.52
N CYS A 60 -3.66 -14.37 -3.82
CA CYS A 60 -4.30 -14.43 -2.51
C CYS A 60 -3.51 -13.72 -1.38
N ILE A 61 -2.22 -13.46 -1.57
CA ILE A 61 -1.35 -12.76 -0.60
C ILE A 61 -1.44 -11.23 -0.78
N GLU A 62 -1.82 -10.76 -1.96
CA GLU A 62 -2.00 -9.33 -2.28
C GLU A 62 -3.31 -8.72 -1.70
N GLY A 63 -4.10 -9.50 -0.95
CA GLY A 63 -5.37 -9.10 -0.33
C GLY A 63 -5.26 -8.23 0.93
#